data_AF-A0A0V0G9R8-F1
#
_entry.id   AF-A0A0V0G9R8-F1
#
_cell.length_a   1.000
_cell.length_b   1.000
_cell.length_c   1.000
_cell.angle_alpha   90.00
_cell.angle_beta   90.00
_cell.angle_gamma   90.00
#
_symmetry.space_group_name_H-M   'P 1'
#
loop_
_entity.id
_entity.type
_entity.pdbx_description
1 polymer ?
#
loop_
_entity_poly.entity_id
_entity_poly.type
_entity_poly.pdbx_seq_one_letter_code
_entity_poly.pdbx_strand_id
1 'polypeptide(L)'
;KKRQAPKPFQTLLKLDASATTLFCKNIDKIISPVKCRKYYKLLEISCHALPWLALTLASMWILWNEALFQSQINFLLGLIIDIINISLLKAFIRRRRPAGDHSDMFLTVGPDQYSFPSGHVSRAVFVTCFFIHLYPSSFVLHILLISWALGIIFSRILLRRHHILDVVGGCILGLAEAWLLTIIWISKSTSLWIVSSLSDEATNLEGLQDHDAINDDL
;
A
#
# COMPACT_ATOMS: atom_id res chain seq x y z
N LYS A 1 -3.14 -30.43 6.50
CA LYS A 1 -1.98 -30.38 7.45
C LYS A 1 -1.46 -28.93 7.53
N LYS A 2 -1.59 -28.23 8.66
CA LYS A 2 -0.99 -26.89 8.84
C LYS A 2 0.54 -27.05 8.79
N ARG A 3 1.25 -26.39 7.85
CA ARG A 3 2.72 -26.34 7.83
C ARG A 3 3.18 -25.69 9.14
N GLN A 4 3.84 -26.46 10.01
CA GLN A 4 4.45 -25.92 11.21
C GLN A 4 5.86 -25.45 10.85
N ALA A 5 6.20 -24.22 11.22
CA ALA A 5 7.53 -23.68 11.03
C ALA A 5 8.59 -24.47 11.83
N PRO A 6 9.87 -24.46 11.42
CA PRO A 6 10.96 -25.03 12.21
C PRO A 6 11.01 -24.44 13.63
N LYS A 7 11.41 -25.24 14.63
CA LYS A 7 11.50 -24.83 16.04
C LYS A 7 12.22 -23.48 16.28
N PRO A 8 13.41 -23.20 15.70
CA PRO A 8 14.07 -21.90 15.94
C PRO A 8 13.25 -20.72 15.45
N PHE A 9 12.54 -20.87 14.32
CA PHE A 9 11.66 -19.82 13.80
C PHE A 9 10.45 -19.59 14.71
N GLN A 10 9.88 -20.65 15.29
CA GLN A 10 8.80 -20.50 16.27
C GLN A 10 9.27 -19.74 17.52
N THR A 11 10.50 -19.98 17.99
CA THR A 11 11.09 -19.24 19.11
C THR A 11 11.22 -17.76 18.77
N LEU A 12 11.75 -17.42 17.59
CA LEU A 12 11.87 -16.05 17.11
C LEU A 12 10.51 -15.35 17.04
N LEU A 13 9.49 -16.00 16.48
CA LEU A 13 8.14 -15.44 16.38
C LEU A 13 7.50 -15.18 17.75
N LYS A 14 7.77 -16.04 18.75
CA LYS A 14 7.32 -15.84 20.13
C LYS A 14 8.03 -14.66 20.78
N LEU A 15 9.35 -14.55 20.60
CA LEU A 15 10.13 -13.42 21.09
C LEU A 15 9.64 -12.10 20.50
N ASP A 16 9.38 -12.05 19.19
CA ASP A 16 8.80 -10.87 18.53
C ASP A 16 7.42 -10.50 19.08
N ALA A 17 6.54 -11.49 19.30
CA ALA A 17 5.23 -11.23 19.90
C ALA A 17 5.33 -10.69 21.34
N SER A 18 6.26 -11.22 22.14
CA SER A 18 6.52 -10.73 23.51
C SER A 18 7.13 -9.33 23.49
N ALA A 19 8.12 -9.08 22.63
CA ALA A 19 8.74 -7.77 22.47
C ALA A 19 7.73 -6.71 22.01
N THR A 20 6.90 -7.03 21.02
CA THR A 20 5.80 -6.19 20.54
C THR A 20 4.85 -5.83 21.68
N THR A 21 4.44 -6.83 22.47
CA THR A 21 3.53 -6.62 23.60
C THR A 21 4.13 -5.73 24.68
N LEU A 22 5.41 -5.95 25.02
CA LEU A 22 6.12 -5.16 26.01
C LEU A 22 6.28 -3.71 25.54
N PHE A 23 6.63 -3.51 24.27
CA PHE A 23 6.73 -2.19 23.66
C PHE A 23 5.41 -1.43 23.76
N CYS A 24 4.30 -2.03 23.30
CA CYS A 24 2.97 -1.41 23.42
C CYS A 24 2.62 -1.06 24.87
N LYS A 25 2.84 -1.98 25.81
CA LYS A 25 2.56 -1.74 27.24
C LYS A 25 3.37 -0.57 27.82
N ASN A 26 4.62 -0.39 27.39
CA ASN A 26 5.43 0.73 27.84
C ASN A 26 4.95 2.05 27.24
N ILE A 27 4.59 2.07 25.96
CA ILE A 27 4.04 3.27 25.32
C ILE A 27 2.68 3.65 25.91
N ASP A 28 1.82 2.68 26.22
CA ASP A 28 0.49 2.94 26.81
C ASP A 28 0.57 3.67 28.16
N LYS A 29 1.69 3.54 28.89
CA LYS A 29 1.93 4.28 30.15
C LYS A 29 2.19 5.77 29.91
N ILE A 30 2.71 6.12 28.73
CA ILE A 30 3.05 7.49 28.35
C ILE A 30 1.89 8.13 27.58
N ILE A 31 1.28 7.36 26.67
CA ILE A 31 0.28 7.83 25.73
C ILE A 31 -0.95 6.93 25.83
N SER A 32 -2.12 7.52 26.14
CA SER A 32 -3.35 6.75 26.19
C SER A 32 -3.71 6.19 24.81
N PRO A 33 -3.80 4.85 24.64
CA PRO A 33 -4.13 4.24 23.35
C PRO A 33 -5.53 4.62 22.88
N VAL A 34 -6.47 4.84 23.81
CA VAL A 34 -7.86 5.22 23.49
C VAL A 34 -7.92 6.61 22.86
N LYS A 35 -7.22 7.59 23.46
CA LYS A 35 -7.18 8.96 22.93
C LYS A 35 -6.53 9.03 21.55
N CYS A 36 -5.48 8.24 21.34
CA CYS A 36 -4.74 8.27 20.08
C CYS A 36 -5.33 7.38 18.97
N ARG A 37 -6.26 6.48 19.32
CA ARG A 37 -6.86 5.52 18.39
C ARG A 37 -7.45 6.19 17.15
N LYS A 38 -8.12 7.33 17.29
CA LYS A 38 -8.71 8.07 16.16
C LYS A 38 -7.64 8.48 15.15
N TYR A 39 -6.51 9.02 15.61
CA TYR A 39 -5.42 9.45 14.73
C TYR A 39 -4.74 8.26 14.05
N TYR A 40 -4.53 7.16 14.77
CA TYR A 40 -3.97 5.94 14.17
C TYR A 40 -4.89 5.30 13.12
N LYS A 41 -6.21 5.42 13.28
CA LYS A 41 -7.18 5.02 12.26
C LYS A 41 -7.18 5.93 11.04
N LEU A 42 -7.04 7.24 11.24
CA LEU A 42 -6.91 8.17 10.11
C LEU A 42 -5.67 7.82 9.28
N LEU A 43 -4.56 7.52 9.96
CA LEU A 43 -3.34 7.02 9.34
C LEU A 43 -3.57 5.70 8.59
N GLU A 44 -4.31 4.75 9.18
CA GLU A 44 -4.72 3.50 8.50
C GLU A 44 -5.43 3.78 7.17
N ILE A 45 -6.46 4.62 7.22
CA ILE A 45 -7.28 4.97 6.05
C ILE A 45 -6.44 5.68 4.98
N SER A 46 -5.55 6.59 5.38
CA SER A 46 -4.69 7.34 4.45
C SER A 46 -3.72 6.46 3.65
N CYS A 47 -3.38 5.27 4.16
CA CYS A 47 -2.48 4.33 3.50
C CYS A 47 -3.21 3.12 2.90
N HIS A 48 -4.53 3.21 2.73
CA HIS A 48 -5.30 2.16 2.09
C HIS A 48 -5.02 2.10 0.57
N ALA A 49 -4.95 0.92 -0.03
CA ALA A 49 -4.54 0.75 -1.42
C ALA A 49 -5.50 1.42 -2.43
N LEU A 50 -6.81 1.25 -2.22
CA LEU A 50 -7.85 1.76 -3.12
C LEU A 50 -7.76 3.28 -3.37
N PRO A 51 -7.70 4.14 -2.34
CA PRO A 51 -7.51 5.57 -2.55
C PRO A 51 -6.30 5.93 -3.40
N TRP A 52 -5.15 5.28 -3.21
CA TRP A 52 -3.94 5.56 -3.98
C TRP A 52 -4.08 5.15 -5.45
N LEU A 53 -4.69 3.98 -5.73
CA LEU A 53 -4.99 3.56 -7.09
C LEU A 53 -5.98 4.52 -7.77
N ALA A 54 -7.09 4.81 -7.11
CA ALA A 54 -8.13 5.68 -7.63
C ALA A 54 -7.61 7.10 -7.88
N LEU A 55 -6.83 7.66 -6.96
CA LEU A 55 -6.23 8.99 -7.12
C LEU A 55 -5.23 9.02 -8.28
N THR A 56 -4.43 7.98 -8.45
CA THR A 56 -3.47 7.90 -9.55
C THR A 56 -4.19 7.89 -10.89
N LEU A 57 -5.20 7.03 -11.05
CA LEU A 57 -6.02 6.95 -12.26
C LEU A 57 -6.79 8.26 -12.52
N ALA A 58 -7.45 8.82 -11.50
CA ALA A 58 -8.14 10.08 -11.61
C ALA A 58 -7.19 11.23 -12.00
N SER A 59 -5.96 11.24 -11.48
CA SER A 59 -4.98 12.26 -11.82
C SER A 59 -4.51 12.17 -13.29
N MET A 60 -4.48 10.98 -13.89
CA MET A 60 -4.16 10.82 -15.31
C MET A 60 -5.25 11.46 -16.17
N TRP A 61 -6.52 11.20 -15.81
CA TRP A 61 -7.68 11.72 -16.53
C TRP A 61 -7.86 13.23 -16.35
N ILE A 62 -7.80 13.74 -15.11
CA ILE A 62 -8.12 15.14 -14.79
C ILE A 62 -7.01 16.09 -15.24
N LEU A 63 -5.74 15.76 -15.00
CA LEU A 63 -4.63 16.66 -15.34
C LEU A 63 -4.27 16.62 -16.82
N TRP A 64 -4.62 15.52 -17.50
CA TRP A 64 -4.32 15.20 -18.90
C TRP A 64 -3.01 15.84 -19.39
N ASN A 65 -1.89 15.38 -18.84
CA ASN A 65 -0.58 15.97 -19.09
C ASN A 65 0.45 14.89 -19.43
N GLU A 66 0.89 14.89 -20.68
CA GLU A 66 1.89 13.95 -21.20
C GLU A 66 3.22 13.94 -20.44
N ALA A 67 3.59 15.06 -19.81
CA ALA A 67 4.78 15.14 -18.98
C ALA A 67 4.65 14.30 -17.70
N LEU A 68 3.42 14.03 -17.24
CA LEU A 68 3.15 13.28 -16.01
C LEU A 68 2.90 11.79 -16.26
N PHE A 69 2.47 11.39 -17.46
CA PHE A 69 2.07 10.01 -17.75
C PHE A 69 3.16 8.98 -17.42
N GLN A 70 4.43 9.27 -17.69
CA GLN A 70 5.51 8.35 -17.36
C GLN A 70 5.56 8.05 -15.86
N SER A 71 5.52 9.10 -15.03
CA SER A 71 5.54 8.97 -13.57
C SER A 71 4.28 8.31 -13.05
N GLN A 72 3.10 8.68 -13.57
CA GLN A 72 1.81 8.13 -13.14
C GLN A 72 1.70 6.63 -13.47
N ILE A 73 2.13 6.20 -14.67
CA ILE A 73 2.11 4.79 -15.09
C ILE A 73 3.08 3.95 -14.24
N ASN A 74 4.31 4.43 -14.02
CA ASN A 74 5.27 3.72 -13.17
C ASN A 74 4.82 3.67 -11.71
N PHE A 75 4.21 4.74 -11.20
CA PHE A 75 3.64 4.75 -9.85
C PHE A 75 2.49 3.74 -9.71
N LEU A 76 1.58 3.71 -10.69
CA LEU A 76 0.48 2.73 -10.75
C LEU A 76 1.01 1.30 -10.79
N LEU A 77 2.01 1.03 -11.64
CA LEU A 77 2.68 -0.26 -11.73
C LEU A 77 3.26 -0.69 -10.36
N GLY A 78 3.97 0.22 -9.68
CA GLY A 78 4.52 -0.07 -8.36
C GLY A 78 3.46 -0.36 -7.30
N LEU A 79 2.32 0.35 -7.31
CA LEU A 79 1.19 0.06 -6.43
C LEU A 79 0.56 -1.32 -6.71
N ILE A 80 0.46 -1.71 -7.98
CA ILE A 80 -0.05 -3.03 -8.37
C ILE A 80 0.91 -4.13 -7.89
N ILE A 81 2.23 -3.93 -8.07
CA ILE A 81 3.26 -4.86 -7.60
C ILE A 81 3.19 -5.01 -6.07
N ASP A 82 3.05 -3.92 -5.31
CA ASP A 82 2.85 -3.94 -3.84
C ASP A 82 1.66 -4.82 -3.45
N ILE A 83 0.50 -4.61 -4.07
CA ILE A 83 -0.71 -5.39 -3.77
C ILE A 83 -0.50 -6.88 -4.06
N ILE A 84 0.12 -7.22 -5.19
CA ILE A 84 0.39 -8.61 -5.58
C ILE A 84 1.36 -9.25 -4.60
N ASN A 85 2.51 -8.62 -4.32
CA ASN A 85 3.54 -9.15 -3.42
C ASN A 85 3.01 -9.35 -2.01
N ILE A 86 2.30 -8.36 -1.46
CA ILE A 86 1.65 -8.48 -0.14
C ILE A 86 0.70 -9.66 -0.13
N SER A 87 -0.15 -9.80 -1.15
CA SER A 87 -1.16 -10.86 -1.23
C SER A 87 -0.51 -12.25 -1.27
N LEU A 88 0.53 -12.41 -2.10
CA LEU A 88 1.29 -13.66 -2.22
C LEU A 88 2.01 -14.01 -0.92
N LEU A 89 2.72 -13.07 -0.32
CA LEU A 89 3.46 -13.28 0.93
C LEU A 89 2.52 -13.61 2.08
N LYS A 90 1.38 -12.90 2.21
CA LYS A 90 0.36 -13.21 3.21
C LYS A 90 -0.22 -14.61 3.00
N ALA A 91 -0.52 -14.99 1.75
CA ALA A 91 -1.04 -16.31 1.42
C ALA A 91 -0.04 -17.44 1.68
N PHE A 92 1.26 -17.18 1.56
CA PHE A 92 2.33 -18.16 1.80
C PHE A 92 2.69 -18.29 3.29
N ILE A 93 2.92 -17.17 3.98
CA ILE A 93 3.46 -17.14 5.35
C ILE A 93 2.37 -17.36 6.39
N ARG A 94 1.16 -16.82 6.15
CA ARG A 94 -0.03 -17.04 6.99
C ARG A 94 0.17 -16.78 8.49
N ARG A 95 0.99 -15.77 8.84
CA ARG A 95 1.25 -15.40 10.22
C ARG A 95 0.00 -14.80 10.88
N ARG A 96 -0.26 -15.17 12.14
CA ARG A 96 -1.39 -14.64 12.93
C ARG A 96 -1.09 -13.25 13.49
N ARG A 97 -2.07 -12.34 13.41
CA ARG A 97 -2.02 -10.99 14.01
C ARG A 97 -1.89 -11.03 15.54
N PRO A 98 -1.35 -9.97 16.18
CA PRO A 98 -1.36 -9.84 17.63
C PRO A 98 -2.78 -9.95 18.21
N ALA A 99 -2.92 -10.44 19.44
CA ALA A 99 -4.20 -10.48 20.11
C ALA A 99 -4.66 -9.04 20.43
N GLY A 100 -5.77 -8.61 19.82
CA GLY A 100 -6.36 -7.30 20.02
C GLY A 100 -7.82 -7.27 19.56
N ASP A 101 -8.51 -6.17 19.85
CA ASP A 101 -9.85 -5.95 19.31
C ASP A 101 -9.77 -5.76 17.79
N HIS A 102 -10.28 -6.75 17.06
CA HIS A 102 -10.34 -6.75 15.59
C HIS A 102 -11.71 -6.37 15.04
N SER A 103 -12.68 -6.02 15.91
CA SER A 103 -14.07 -5.71 15.51
C SER A 103 -14.18 -4.51 14.57
N ASP A 104 -13.16 -3.65 14.55
CA ASP A 104 -13.14 -2.39 13.83
C ASP A 104 -12.15 -2.39 12.64
N MET A 105 -11.70 -3.56 12.20
CA MET A 105 -10.94 -3.72 10.97
C MET A 105 -11.87 -3.58 9.75
N PHE A 106 -12.15 -2.34 9.36
CA PHE A 106 -12.91 -2.01 8.16
C PHE A 106 -12.32 -2.75 6.94
N LEU A 107 -13.18 -3.34 6.09
CA LEU A 107 -12.82 -3.97 4.82
C LEU A 107 -11.90 -5.22 4.86
N THR A 108 -11.75 -5.92 6.00
CA THR A 108 -10.95 -7.16 6.01
C THR A 108 -11.69 -8.37 5.45
N VAL A 109 -11.62 -8.52 4.12
CA VAL A 109 -12.07 -9.72 3.40
C VAL A 109 -10.83 -10.47 2.84
N GLY A 110 -10.76 -11.78 3.05
CA GLY A 110 -9.75 -12.64 2.41
C GLY A 110 -8.35 -12.63 3.07
N PRO A 111 -7.24 -12.53 2.30
CA PRO A 111 -5.86 -12.71 2.79
C PRO A 111 -5.44 -11.69 3.86
N ASP A 112 -6.25 -10.66 4.09
CA ASP A 112 -5.97 -9.64 5.10
C ASP A 112 -6.11 -10.13 6.55
N GLN A 113 -6.55 -11.37 6.78
CA GLN A 113 -6.49 -11.99 8.11
C GLN A 113 -5.04 -12.26 8.59
N TYR A 114 -4.06 -12.28 7.67
CA TYR A 114 -2.67 -12.53 8.01
C TYR A 114 -1.89 -11.25 8.30
N SER A 115 -0.92 -11.36 9.20
CA SER A 115 -0.17 -10.20 9.74
C SER A 115 1.10 -9.87 8.98
N PHE A 116 1.78 -10.87 8.40
CA PHE A 116 3.07 -10.66 7.73
C PHE A 116 2.93 -10.68 6.21
N PRO A 117 3.55 -9.72 5.49
CA PRO A 117 4.12 -8.47 5.98
C PRO A 117 3.02 -7.42 6.25
N SER A 118 3.39 -6.31 6.88
CA SER A 118 2.50 -5.15 6.99
C SER A 118 2.36 -4.43 5.65
N GLY A 119 1.22 -4.61 4.99
CA GLY A 119 0.96 -3.99 3.68
C GLY A 119 0.85 -2.46 3.71
N HIS A 120 0.33 -1.88 4.79
CA HIS A 120 0.31 -0.42 4.96
C HIS A 120 1.73 0.15 5.09
N VAL A 121 2.64 -0.60 5.73
CA VAL A 121 4.03 -0.16 5.88
C VAL A 121 4.78 -0.30 4.56
N SER A 122 4.61 -1.42 3.85
CA SER A 122 5.17 -1.61 2.50
C SER A 122 4.81 -0.45 1.58
N ARG A 123 3.51 -0.17 1.46
CA ARG A 123 3.01 0.94 0.65
C ARG A 123 3.52 2.30 1.09
N ALA A 124 3.48 2.61 2.39
CA ALA A 124 3.96 3.90 2.88
C ALA A 124 5.44 4.13 2.54
N VAL A 125 6.25 3.08 2.67
CA VAL A 125 7.68 3.12 2.32
C VAL A 125 7.87 3.22 0.82
N PHE A 126 7.18 2.41 0.02
CA PHE A 126 7.21 2.48 -1.45
C PHE A 126 6.85 3.89 -1.95
N VAL A 127 5.70 4.43 -1.52
CA VAL A 127 5.22 5.76 -1.91
C VAL A 127 6.25 6.84 -1.55
N THR A 128 6.77 6.78 -0.32
CA THR A 128 7.79 7.74 0.14
C THR A 128 9.05 7.65 -0.72
N CYS A 129 9.55 6.45 -1.00
CA CYS A 129 10.75 6.26 -1.81
C CYS A 129 10.53 6.70 -3.26
N PHE A 130 9.35 6.42 -3.83
CA PHE A 130 8.99 6.84 -5.18
C PHE A 130 9.07 8.36 -5.32
N PHE A 131 8.43 9.11 -4.42
CA PHE A 131 8.42 10.57 -4.51
C PHE A 131 9.77 11.23 -4.18
N ILE A 132 10.62 10.58 -3.39
CA ILE A 132 11.95 11.11 -3.05
C ILE A 132 12.97 10.82 -4.16
N HIS A 133 12.92 9.63 -4.76
CA HIS A 133 14.00 9.15 -5.64
C HIS A 133 13.61 9.03 -7.11
N LEU A 134 12.33 8.83 -7.42
CA LEU A 134 11.85 8.50 -8.77
C LEU A 134 10.96 9.58 -9.38
N TYR A 135 10.61 10.61 -8.60
CA TYR A 135 9.81 11.74 -9.06
C TYR A 135 10.44 13.06 -8.60
N PRO A 136 10.50 14.10 -9.46
CA PRO A 136 11.02 15.40 -9.05
C PRO A 136 10.02 16.09 -8.11
N SER A 137 10.19 15.94 -6.79
CA SER A 137 9.37 16.62 -5.79
C SER A 137 10.16 17.54 -4.86
N SER A 138 9.45 18.38 -4.12
CA SER A 138 10.04 19.37 -3.24
C SER A 138 10.55 18.77 -1.93
N PHE A 139 11.59 19.37 -1.36
CA PHE A 139 12.13 18.95 -0.06
C PHE A 139 11.08 18.96 1.06
N VAL A 140 10.13 19.90 1.02
CA VAL A 140 9.01 19.95 1.98
C VAL A 140 8.14 18.70 1.86
N LEU A 141 7.84 18.24 0.64
CA LEU A 141 7.08 17.01 0.43
C LEU A 141 7.83 15.79 0.98
N HIS A 142 9.16 15.74 0.83
CA HIS A 142 9.97 14.65 1.39
C HIS A 142 9.80 14.55 2.91
N ILE A 143 9.88 15.68 3.62
CA ILE A 143 9.70 15.70 5.08
C ILE A 143 8.30 15.22 5.46
N LEU A 144 7.26 15.68 4.74
CA LEU A 144 5.88 15.28 5.01
C LEU A 144 5.68 13.78 4.79
N LEU A 145 6.21 13.22 3.69
CA LEU A 145 6.10 11.80 3.37
C LEU A 145 6.86 10.92 4.36
N ILE A 146 8.08 11.31 4.75
CA ILE A 146 8.86 10.59 5.77
C ILE A 146 8.11 10.60 7.10
N SER A 147 7.59 11.76 7.52
CA SER A 147 6.83 11.89 8.76
C SER A 147 5.55 11.05 8.73
N TRP A 148 4.85 11.06 7.60
CA TRP A 148 3.67 10.23 7.37
C TRP A 148 4.01 8.73 7.44
N ALA A 149 5.05 8.27 6.74
CA ALA A 149 5.48 6.88 6.74
C ALA A 149 5.90 6.39 8.13
N LEU A 150 6.64 7.22 8.89
CA LEU A 150 6.96 6.94 10.29
C LEU A 150 5.68 6.84 11.14
N GLY A 151 4.73 7.75 10.93
CA GLY A 151 3.41 7.68 11.56
C GLY A 151 2.68 6.37 11.26
N ILE A 152 2.67 5.91 9.99
CA ILE A 152 2.11 4.61 9.61
C ILE A 152 2.81 3.47 10.37
N ILE A 153 4.15 3.43 10.33
CA ILE A 153 4.99 2.41 10.98
C ILE A 153 4.64 2.25 12.45
N PHE A 154 4.64 3.34 13.22
CA PHE A 154 4.31 3.29 14.64
C PHE A 154 2.84 2.95 14.87
N SER A 155 1.92 3.52 14.08
CA SER A 155 0.49 3.27 14.24
C SER A 155 0.12 1.79 14.12
N ARG A 156 0.80 1.02 13.25
CA ARG A 156 0.52 -0.41 13.04
C ARG A 156 0.81 -1.25 14.29
N ILE A 157 1.88 -0.89 15.00
CA ILE A 157 2.30 -1.56 16.23
C ILE A 157 1.39 -1.13 17.38
N LEU A 158 1.14 0.18 17.53
CA LEU A 158 0.36 0.73 18.64
C LEU A 158 -1.13 0.36 18.58
N LEU A 159 -1.70 0.19 17.38
CA LEU A 159 -3.03 -0.40 17.19
C LEU A 159 -3.07 -1.92 17.35
N ARG A 160 -1.93 -2.57 17.61
CA ARG A 160 -1.79 -4.03 17.76
C ARG A 160 -2.28 -4.79 16.53
N ARG A 161 -2.13 -4.20 15.34
CA ARG A 161 -2.47 -4.83 14.06
C ARG A 161 -1.37 -5.75 13.56
N HIS A 162 -0.12 -5.41 13.89
CA HIS A 162 1.08 -6.05 13.38
C HIS A 162 2.12 -6.21 14.50
N HIS A 163 2.91 -7.27 14.42
CA HIS A 163 4.12 -7.43 15.24
C HIS A 163 5.26 -6.58 14.67
N ILE A 164 6.32 -6.36 15.45
CA ILE A 164 7.48 -5.57 15.01
C ILE A 164 8.12 -6.18 13.75
N LEU A 165 8.30 -7.50 13.69
CA LEU A 165 8.84 -8.14 12.46
C LEU A 165 7.92 -8.00 11.24
N ASP A 166 6.61 -7.87 11.42
CA ASP A 166 5.69 -7.63 10.29
C ASP A 166 5.91 -6.25 9.68
N VAL A 167 6.20 -5.26 10.53
CA VAL A 167 6.52 -3.89 10.14
C VAL A 167 7.89 -3.81 9.48
N VAL A 168 8.90 -4.48 10.04
CA VAL A 168 10.23 -4.59 9.42
C VAL A 168 10.13 -5.25 8.04
N GLY A 169 9.38 -6.36 7.93
CA GLY A 169 9.12 -7.03 6.66
C GLY A 169 8.41 -6.12 5.64
N GLY A 170 7.46 -5.29 6.10
CA GLY A 170 6.84 -4.26 5.26
C GLY A 170 7.85 -3.22 4.77
N CYS A 171 8.74 -2.73 5.63
CA CYS A 171 9.76 -1.75 5.23
C CYS A 171 10.70 -2.32 4.16
N ILE A 172 11.17 -3.55 4.37
CA ILE A 172 12.04 -4.24 3.42
C ILE A 172 11.33 -4.43 2.07
N LEU A 173 10.06 -4.84 2.10
CA LEU A 173 9.27 -5.06 0.89
C LEU A 173 9.09 -3.76 0.10
N GLY A 174 8.67 -2.67 0.74
CA GLY A 174 8.47 -1.39 0.06
C GLY A 174 9.77 -0.81 -0.53
N LEU A 175 10.91 -0.99 0.16
CA LEU A 175 12.24 -0.64 -0.39
C LEU A 175 12.60 -1.51 -1.59
N ALA A 176 12.36 -2.82 -1.51
CA ALA A 176 12.63 -3.74 -2.60
C ALA A 176 11.76 -3.45 -3.83
N GLU A 177 10.51 -3.02 -3.63
CA GLU A 177 9.59 -2.64 -4.70
C GLU A 177 10.01 -1.33 -5.38
N ALA A 178 10.41 -0.33 -4.60
CA ALA A 178 10.96 0.91 -5.15
C ALA A 178 12.24 0.62 -5.97
N TRP A 179 13.12 -0.24 -5.46
CA TRP A 179 14.32 -0.66 -6.19
C TRP A 179 13.98 -1.45 -7.45
N LEU A 180 13.07 -2.43 -7.37
CA LEU A 180 12.60 -3.19 -8.53
C LEU A 180 12.06 -2.27 -9.62
N LEU A 181 11.28 -1.26 -9.25
CA LEU A 181 10.71 -0.31 -10.20
C LEU A 181 11.79 0.46 -10.99
N THR A 182 12.98 0.68 -10.42
CA THR A 182 14.10 1.28 -11.16
C THR A 182 14.64 0.39 -12.27
N ILE A 183 14.46 -0.93 -12.15
CA ILE A 183 14.92 -1.93 -13.12
C ILE A 183 13.90 -2.08 -14.25
N ILE A 184 12.61 -2.11 -13.90
CA ILE A 184 11.50 -2.33 -14.85
C ILE A 184 10.83 -1.02 -15.29
N TRP A 185 11.55 0.11 -15.18
CA TRP A 185 11.00 1.44 -15.43
C TRP A 185 10.47 1.58 -16.86
N ILE A 186 9.20 1.95 -16.98
CA ILE A 186 8.55 2.14 -18.27
C ILE A 186 8.99 3.48 -18.89
N SER A 187 9.42 3.42 -20.15
CA SER A 187 9.87 4.58 -20.91
C SER A 187 8.72 5.55 -21.22
N LYS A 188 9.05 6.83 -21.45
CA LYS A 188 8.05 7.86 -21.75
C LYS A 188 7.21 7.51 -22.99
N SER A 189 7.83 7.03 -24.06
CA SER A 189 7.11 6.63 -25.29
C SER A 189 6.14 5.49 -25.04
N THR A 190 6.54 4.50 -24.24
CA THR A 190 5.65 3.39 -23.87
C THR A 190 4.49 3.86 -22.99
N SER A 191 4.75 4.73 -22.02
CA SER A 191 3.69 5.30 -21.18
C SER A 191 2.69 6.13 -21.98
N LEU A 192 3.16 6.94 -22.93
CA LEU A 192 2.31 7.69 -23.84
C LEU A 192 1.43 6.76 -24.67
N TRP A 193 2.04 5.73 -25.28
CA TRP A 193 1.31 4.75 -26.07
C TRP A 193 0.24 4.01 -25.26
N ILE A 194 0.53 3.62 -24.00
CA ILE A 194 -0.45 2.98 -23.12
C ILE A 194 -1.65 3.90 -22.90
N VAL A 195 -1.39 5.16 -22.52
CA VAL A 195 -2.47 6.10 -22.20
C VAL A 195 -3.28 6.46 -23.44
N SER A 196 -2.64 6.71 -24.59
CA SER A 196 -3.35 7.03 -25.83
C SER A 196 -4.20 5.86 -26.31
N SER A 197 -3.68 4.63 -26.27
CA SER A 197 -4.44 3.44 -26.70
C SER A 197 -5.70 3.23 -25.85
N LEU A 198 -5.60 3.42 -24.54
CA LEU A 198 -6.76 3.35 -23.64
C LEU A 198 -7.78 4.47 -23.90
N SER A 199 -7.30 5.65 -24.30
CA SER A 199 -8.17 6.78 -24.64
C SER A 199 -8.91 6.58 -25.95
N ASP A 200 -8.20 6.15 -26.99
CA ASP A 200 -8.77 5.95 -28.33
C ASP A 200 -9.85 4.85 -28.29
N GLU A 201 -9.62 3.79 -27.52
CA GLU A 201 -10.59 2.72 -27.34
C GLU A 201 -11.82 3.17 -26.54
N ALA A 202 -11.64 4.03 -25.53
CA ALA A 202 -12.76 4.64 -24.80
C ALA A 202 -13.64 5.51 -25.72
N THR A 203 -13.03 6.34 -26.57
CA THR A 203 -13.76 7.18 -27.53
C THR A 203 -14.52 6.34 -28.57
N ASN A 204 -13.93 5.23 -29.03
CA ASN A 204 -14.59 4.32 -29.98
C ASN A 204 -15.81 3.61 -29.36
N LEU A 205 -15.76 3.24 -28.08
CA LEU A 205 -16.89 2.60 -27.39
C LEU A 205 -18.07 3.57 -27.17
N GLU A 206 -17.79 4.82 -26.82
CA GLU A 206 -18.82 5.87 -26.73
C GLU A 206 -19.50 6.11 -28.09
N GLY A 207 -18.71 6.18 -29.17
CA GLY A 207 -19.25 6.34 -30.53
C GLY A 207 -20.12 5.18 -31.02
N LEU A 208 -19.86 3.94 -30.58
CA LEU A 208 -20.71 2.79 -30.88
C LEU A 208 -22.04 2.83 -30.11
N GLN A 209 -22.01 3.23 -28.83
CA GLN A 209 -23.23 3.34 -28.02
C GLN A 209 -24.17 4.44 -28.53
N ASP A 210 -23.63 5.58 -28.96
CA ASP A 210 -24.44 6.65 -29.57
C ASP A 210 -25.07 6.19 -30.90
N HIS A 211 -24.34 5.42 -31.72
CA HIS A 211 -24.87 4.90 -32.99
C HIS A 211 -25.99 3.87 -32.80
N ASP A 212 -25.90 3.01 -31.80
CA ASP A 212 -26.95 2.02 -31.50
C ASP A 212 -28.19 2.68 -30.86
N ALA A 213 -28.01 3.69 -30.00
CA ALA A 213 -29.12 4.45 -29.41
C ALA A 213 -29.94 5.24 -30.45
N ILE A 214 -29.28 5.78 -31.49
CA ILE A 214 -29.98 6.47 -32.60
C ILE A 214 -30.82 5.50 -33.44
N ASN A 215 -30.43 4.23 -33.53
CA ASN A 215 -31.15 3.23 -34.35
C ASN A 215 -32.33 2.56 -33.62
N ASP A 216 -32.36 2.55 -32.28
CA ASP A 216 -33.46 2.01 -31.49
C ASP A 216 -34.63 3.01 -31.28
N ASP A 217 -34.42 4.31 -31.57
CA ASP A 217 -35.43 5.38 -31.51
C ASP A 217 -36.15 5.62 -32.87
N LEU A 218 -35.90 4.78 -33.88
CA LEU A 218 -36.54 4.79 -35.21
C LEU A 218 -37.47 3.59 -35.43
#